data_AF-A0A1Q5HQL2-F1
#
_entry.id   AF-A0A1Q5HQL2-F1
#
_cell.length_a   1.000
_cell.length_b   1.000
_cell.length_c   1.000
_cell.angle_alpha   90.00
_cell.angle_beta   90.00
_cell.angle_gamma   90.00
#
_symmetry.space_group_name_H-M   'P 1'
#
loop_
_entity.id
_entity.type
_entity.pdbx_description
1 polymer ?
#
loop_
_entity_poly.entity_id
_entity_poly.type
_entity_poly.pdbx_seq_one_letter_code
_entity_poly.pdbx_strand_id
1 'polypeptide(L)'
;MRRDGFPLERRLTETDLREAEGELGITFPSEYREHLLRQGNPEKGFNWLWRGPQGWGWYGDTHTDYDALTEPFPHPDSYRAYDDELGEREPPRQDARAWEEWDHECGVLEQRKTAGAVYLQEGGCGFSTLLVVAGPHRGEMWFDGRATCDQILPLRRAGRPVFFAEWVKLGMSLTPW
;
A
#
# COMPACT_ATOMS: atom_id res chain seq x y z
N MET A 1 13.96 -2.87 -2.16
CA MET A 1 14.84 -4.01 -2.54
C MET A 1 13.97 -5.02 -3.30
N ARG A 2 14.26 -5.35 -4.57
CA ARG A 2 13.48 -6.37 -5.30
C ARG A 2 13.66 -7.73 -4.61
N ARG A 3 12.56 -8.39 -4.25
CA ARG A 3 12.59 -9.75 -3.68
C ARG A 3 12.45 -10.76 -4.82
N ASP A 4 13.58 -11.22 -5.38
CA ASP A 4 13.61 -12.20 -6.46
C ASP A 4 13.21 -13.61 -5.98
N GLY A 5 12.37 -14.31 -6.76
CA GLY A 5 11.99 -15.72 -6.59
C GLY A 5 10.77 -16.12 -7.43
N PHE A 6 10.34 -17.38 -7.33
CA PHE A 6 9.16 -17.91 -8.04
C PHE A 6 7.96 -18.01 -7.08
N PRO A 7 6.73 -17.74 -7.54
CA PRO A 7 5.53 -17.87 -6.73
C PRO A 7 5.37 -19.32 -6.27
N LEU A 8 4.78 -19.52 -5.09
CA LEU A 8 4.45 -20.86 -4.60
C LEU A 8 3.55 -21.57 -5.62
N GLU A 9 3.99 -22.71 -6.15
CA GLU A 9 3.18 -23.58 -7.03
C GLU A 9 2.00 -24.24 -6.29
N ARG A 10 1.98 -24.14 -4.94
CA ARG A 10 0.90 -24.62 -4.08
C ARG A 10 0.01 -23.47 -3.60
N ARG A 11 -1.27 -23.78 -3.39
CA ARG A 11 -2.23 -22.86 -2.75
C ARG A 11 -1.80 -22.54 -1.32
N LEU A 12 -2.06 -21.29 -0.93
CA LEU A 12 -1.92 -20.83 0.45
C LEU A 12 -2.97 -21.53 1.33
N THR A 13 -2.53 -21.94 2.51
CA THR A 13 -3.36 -22.60 3.52
C THR A 13 -3.63 -21.65 4.69
N GLU A 14 -4.58 -22.04 5.55
CA GLU A 14 -4.86 -21.30 6.79
C GLU A 14 -3.62 -21.18 7.69
N THR A 15 -2.76 -22.20 7.71
CA THR A 15 -1.48 -22.17 8.45
C THR A 15 -0.53 -21.14 7.86
N ASP A 16 -0.42 -21.08 6.53
CA ASP A 16 0.44 -20.12 5.84
C ASP A 16 -0.01 -18.68 6.14
N LEU A 17 -1.32 -18.41 6.09
CA LEU A 17 -1.84 -17.08 6.36
C LEU A 17 -1.64 -16.66 7.82
N ARG A 18 -1.81 -17.57 8.78
CA ARG A 18 -1.52 -17.29 10.20
C ARG A 18 -0.05 -17.01 10.43
N GLU A 19 0.83 -17.74 9.77
CA GLU A 19 2.28 -17.49 9.86
C GLU A 19 2.62 -16.12 9.26
N ALA A 20 2.07 -15.80 8.07
CA ALA A 20 2.27 -14.51 7.43
C ALA A 20 1.78 -13.35 8.30
N GLU A 21 0.57 -13.45 8.86
CA GLU A 21 0.02 -12.45 9.79
C GLU A 21 0.88 -12.28 11.04
N GLY A 22 1.35 -13.39 11.61
CA GLY A 22 2.22 -13.38 12.79
C GLY A 22 3.56 -12.71 12.51
N GLU A 23 4.16 -12.99 11.35
CA GLU A 23 5.45 -12.41 10.96
C GLU A 23 5.34 -10.93 10.55
N LEU A 24 4.28 -10.57 9.84
CA LEU A 24 4.02 -9.19 9.39
C LEU A 24 3.40 -8.29 10.48
N GLY A 25 3.00 -8.87 11.62
CA GLY A 25 2.40 -8.13 12.73
C GLY A 25 1.00 -7.57 12.44
N ILE A 26 0.35 -8.03 11.38
CA ILE A 26 -0.97 -7.57 10.94
C ILE A 26 -1.96 -8.73 10.89
N THR A 27 -3.25 -8.41 10.92
CA THR A 27 -4.29 -9.36 10.50
C THR A 27 -4.76 -8.97 9.11
N PHE A 28 -4.83 -9.90 8.16
CA PHE A 28 -5.30 -9.60 6.81
C PHE A 28 -6.79 -9.25 6.82
N PRO A 29 -7.23 -8.23 6.04
CA PRO A 29 -8.64 -7.97 5.81
C PRO A 29 -9.39 -9.23 5.41
N SER A 30 -10.59 -9.44 5.97
CA SER A 30 -11.32 -10.71 5.86
C SER A 30 -11.56 -11.12 4.41
N GLU A 31 -11.94 -10.16 3.55
CA GLU A 31 -12.16 -10.40 2.12
C GLU A 31 -10.89 -10.80 1.38
N TYR A 32 -9.75 -10.18 1.72
CA TYR A 32 -8.45 -10.53 1.14
C TYR A 32 -8.01 -11.93 1.58
N ARG A 33 -8.10 -12.21 2.88
CA ARG A 33 -7.79 -13.52 3.45
C ARG A 33 -8.63 -14.63 2.80
N GLU A 34 -9.95 -14.42 2.69
CA GLU A 34 -10.86 -15.38 2.08
C GLU A 34 -10.52 -15.63 0.60
N HIS A 35 -10.16 -14.58 -0.14
CA HIS A 35 -9.74 -14.71 -1.52
C HIS A 35 -8.46 -15.56 -1.65
N LEU A 36 -7.45 -15.28 -0.82
CA LEU A 36 -6.19 -16.06 -0.83
C LEU A 36 -6.42 -17.55 -0.57
N LEU A 37 -7.37 -17.91 0.32
CA LEU A 37 -7.71 -19.30 0.61
C LEU A 37 -8.52 -19.96 -0.53
N ARG A 38 -9.51 -19.25 -1.08
CA ARG A 38 -10.44 -19.84 -2.06
C ARG A 38 -9.92 -19.81 -3.48
N GLN A 39 -9.30 -18.71 -3.89
CA GLN A 39 -8.89 -18.44 -5.27
C GLN A 39 -7.37 -18.45 -5.40
N GLY A 40 -6.64 -18.17 -4.32
CA GLY A 40 -5.19 -18.04 -4.34
C GLY A 40 -4.78 -16.59 -4.54
N ASN A 41 -3.55 -16.39 -5.01
CA ASN A 41 -3.10 -15.08 -5.45
C ASN A 41 -3.88 -14.63 -6.71
N PRO A 42 -4.12 -13.31 -6.90
CA PRO A 42 -4.74 -12.77 -8.11
C PRO A 42 -3.93 -13.09 -9.37
N GLU A 43 -4.46 -12.82 -10.57
CA GLU A 43 -3.79 -13.13 -11.85
C GLU A 43 -2.53 -12.26 -12.10
N LYS A 44 -2.00 -12.26 -13.33
CA LYS A 44 -0.78 -11.53 -13.69
C LYS A 44 -0.98 -10.01 -13.55
N GLY A 45 0.02 -9.29 -13.03
CA GLY A 45 -0.01 -7.83 -12.83
C GLY A 45 -0.28 -7.39 -11.39
N PHE A 46 -0.42 -8.35 -10.46
CA PHE A 46 -0.64 -8.11 -9.04
C PHE A 46 0.54 -8.58 -8.22
N ASN A 47 0.75 -7.94 -7.08
CA ASN A 47 1.76 -8.36 -6.13
C ASN A 47 1.23 -9.54 -5.31
N TRP A 48 1.99 -10.63 -5.27
CA TRP A 48 1.53 -11.92 -4.74
C TRP A 48 2.02 -12.16 -3.32
N LEU A 49 1.12 -12.53 -2.41
CA LEU A 49 1.55 -12.97 -1.10
C LEU A 49 2.35 -14.27 -1.25
N TRP A 50 3.58 -14.26 -0.75
CA TRP A 50 4.49 -15.38 -0.85
C TRP A 50 5.52 -15.34 0.29
N ARG A 51 6.23 -16.46 0.46
CA ARG A 51 7.35 -16.56 1.40
C ARG A 51 8.66 -16.64 0.64
N GLY A 52 9.45 -15.57 0.72
CA GLY A 52 10.78 -15.49 0.13
C GLY A 52 11.90 -15.70 1.16
N PRO A 53 13.16 -15.48 0.77
CA PRO A 53 14.32 -15.63 1.66
C PRO A 53 14.31 -14.67 2.87
N GLN A 54 13.62 -13.54 2.74
CA GLN A 54 13.44 -12.54 3.81
C GLN A 54 12.15 -12.76 4.61
N GLY A 55 11.46 -13.89 4.41
CA GLY A 55 10.19 -14.17 5.04
C GLY A 55 8.97 -13.83 4.18
N TRP A 56 7.84 -13.58 4.82
CA TRP A 56 6.57 -13.26 4.20
C TRP A 56 6.55 -11.83 3.63
N GLY A 57 5.78 -11.66 2.57
CA GLY A 57 5.53 -10.35 1.96
C GLY A 57 4.90 -10.50 0.59
N TRP A 58 4.98 -9.45 -0.21
CA TRP A 58 4.38 -9.41 -1.54
C TRP A 58 5.45 -9.45 -2.62
N TYR A 59 5.40 -10.46 -3.49
CA TYR A 59 6.25 -10.61 -4.66
C TYR A 59 5.89 -9.54 -5.69
N GLY A 60 6.88 -8.91 -6.31
CA GLY A 60 6.68 -7.81 -7.25
C GLY A 60 6.53 -6.44 -6.58
N ASP A 61 6.30 -6.42 -5.26
CA ASP A 61 6.22 -5.19 -4.51
C ASP A 61 7.60 -4.69 -4.06
N THR A 62 7.84 -3.40 -4.27
CA THR A 62 9.05 -2.70 -3.82
C THR A 62 8.75 -1.45 -3.00
N HIS A 63 7.48 -1.12 -2.75
CA HIS A 63 7.04 0.15 -2.19
C HIS A 63 6.40 0.03 -0.80
N THR A 64 5.86 -1.14 -0.42
CA THR A 64 5.32 -1.30 0.94
C THR A 64 6.42 -1.06 1.99
N ASP A 65 6.11 -0.16 2.91
CA ASP A 65 6.91 0.07 4.11
C ASP A 65 6.52 -0.97 5.17
N TYR A 66 7.38 -1.98 5.34
CA TYR A 66 7.15 -3.05 6.30
C TYR A 66 7.33 -2.59 7.75
N ASP A 67 8.12 -1.53 8.00
CA ASP A 67 8.35 -1.02 9.35
C ASP A 67 7.12 -0.24 9.86
N ALA A 68 6.42 0.46 8.95
CA ALA A 68 5.18 1.17 9.24
C ALA A 68 3.90 0.36 8.99
N LEU A 69 4.00 -0.95 8.68
CA LEU A 69 2.85 -1.76 8.25
C LEU A 69 1.80 -1.98 9.37
N THR A 70 2.24 -1.93 10.63
CA THR A 70 1.36 -2.10 11.80
C THR A 70 0.75 -0.77 12.28
N GLU A 71 1.23 0.35 11.76
CA GLU A 71 0.70 1.68 12.06
C GLU A 71 -0.64 1.90 11.35
N PRO A 72 -1.58 2.68 11.93
CA PRO A 72 -2.86 2.94 11.30
C PRO A 72 -2.68 3.77 10.02
N PHE A 73 -3.34 3.36 8.94
CA PHE A 73 -3.34 4.12 7.68
C PHE A 73 -3.91 5.53 7.87
N PRO A 74 -3.15 6.59 7.55
CA PRO A 74 -3.58 7.95 7.79
C PRO A 74 -4.57 8.42 6.73
N HIS A 75 -5.64 9.06 7.16
CA HIS A 75 -6.53 9.76 6.24
C HIS A 75 -5.83 11.01 5.68
N PRO A 76 -5.96 11.37 4.39
CA PRO A 76 -5.27 12.53 3.82
C PRO A 76 -5.45 13.85 4.57
N ASP A 77 -6.63 14.06 5.14
CA ASP A 77 -6.92 15.26 5.94
C ASP A 77 -6.08 15.34 7.23
N SER A 78 -5.52 14.24 7.73
CA SER A 78 -4.72 14.25 8.96
C SER A 78 -3.33 14.84 8.76
N TYR A 79 -2.78 14.79 7.54
CA TYR A 79 -1.45 15.34 7.23
C TYR A 79 -1.47 16.58 6.35
N ARG A 80 -2.61 16.90 5.70
CA ARG A 80 -2.74 18.03 4.77
C ARG A 80 -2.13 19.34 5.27
N ALA A 81 -2.49 19.77 6.49
CA ALA A 81 -2.00 21.04 7.03
C ALA A 81 -0.48 21.06 7.23
N TYR A 82 0.11 19.92 7.60
CA TYR A 82 1.55 19.80 7.78
C TYR A 82 2.29 19.67 6.44
N ASP A 83 1.68 19.01 5.46
CA ASP A 83 2.15 18.95 4.07
C ASP A 83 2.22 20.36 3.45
N ASP A 84 1.16 21.15 3.64
CA ASP A 84 1.10 22.56 3.20
C ASP A 84 2.17 23.40 3.91
N GLU A 85 2.31 23.27 5.23
CA GLU A 85 3.34 23.97 6.01
C GLU A 85 4.76 23.62 5.53
N LEU A 86 5.01 22.34 5.23
CA LEU A 86 6.29 21.87 4.75
C LEU A 86 6.61 22.46 3.37
N GLY A 87 5.61 22.56 2.49
CA GLY A 87 5.73 23.25 1.20
C GLY A 87 6.10 24.74 1.35
N GLU A 88 5.46 25.46 2.27
CA GLU A 88 5.77 26.88 2.53
C GLU A 88 7.16 27.08 3.15
N ARG A 89 7.71 26.04 3.79
CA ARG A 89 9.06 26.04 4.37
C ARG A 89 10.15 25.63 3.36
N GLU A 90 9.84 25.46 2.07
CA GLU A 90 10.84 25.07 1.06
C GLU A 90 12.03 26.04 1.08
N PRO A 91 13.25 25.56 1.40
CA PRO A 91 14.42 26.41 1.46
C PRO A 91 14.93 26.73 0.04
N PRO A 92 15.64 27.85 -0.14
CA PRO A 92 16.29 28.15 -1.40
C PRO A 92 17.30 27.04 -1.78
N ARG A 93 17.27 26.56 -3.03
CA ARG A 93 18.13 25.45 -3.49
C ARG A 93 19.64 25.69 -3.33
N GLN A 94 20.06 26.95 -3.21
CA GLN A 94 21.45 27.30 -2.95
C GLN A 94 21.92 27.03 -1.50
N ASP A 95 20.99 26.89 -0.56
CA ASP A 95 21.29 26.47 0.81
C ASP A 95 21.22 24.93 0.90
N ALA A 96 22.32 24.29 0.53
CA ALA A 96 22.38 22.83 0.42
C ALA A 96 22.01 22.10 1.72
N ARG A 97 22.40 22.67 2.87
CA ARG A 97 22.13 22.03 4.17
C ARG A 97 20.65 22.14 4.53
N ALA A 98 20.07 23.34 4.42
CA ALA A 98 18.64 23.51 4.68
C ALA A 98 17.80 22.65 3.72
N TRP A 99 18.22 22.58 2.45
CA TRP A 99 17.56 21.75 1.45
C TRP A 99 17.61 20.25 1.79
N GLU A 100 18.75 19.72 2.22
CA GLU A 100 18.87 18.31 2.63
C GLU A 100 18.01 17.99 3.87
N GLU A 101 17.99 18.88 4.87
CA GLU A 101 17.17 18.72 6.07
C GLU A 101 15.66 18.72 5.72
N TRP A 102 15.24 19.61 4.82
CA TRP A 102 13.86 19.69 4.33
C TRP A 102 13.47 18.49 3.45
N ASP A 103 14.33 18.08 2.50
CA ASP A 103 14.09 16.92 1.62
C ASP A 103 13.95 15.62 2.44
N HIS A 104 14.76 15.47 3.48
CA HIS A 104 14.62 14.36 4.43
C HIS A 104 13.27 14.40 5.17
N GLU A 105 12.83 15.56 5.65
CA GLU A 105 11.51 15.74 6.30
C GLU A 105 10.36 15.39 5.34
N CYS A 106 10.44 15.86 4.08
CA CYS A 106 9.51 15.52 3.01
C CYS A 106 9.47 14.01 2.75
N GLY A 107 10.64 13.37 2.62
CA GLY A 107 10.75 11.93 2.41
C GLY A 107 10.13 11.10 3.54
N VAL A 108 10.31 11.52 4.80
CA VAL A 108 9.67 10.88 5.96
C VAL A 108 8.15 11.03 5.92
N LEU A 109 7.64 12.22 5.57
CA LEU A 109 6.21 12.44 5.42
C LEU A 109 5.63 11.56 4.30
N GLU A 110 6.28 11.52 3.13
CA GLU A 110 5.85 10.71 1.99
C GLU A 110 5.78 9.21 2.30
N GLN A 111 6.72 8.67 3.07
CA GLN A 111 6.67 7.28 3.52
C GLN A 111 5.46 7.04 4.44
N ARG A 112 5.25 7.95 5.39
CA ARG A 112 4.14 7.86 6.36
C ARG A 112 2.76 7.95 5.72
N LYS A 113 2.60 8.67 4.59
CA LYS A 113 1.32 8.76 3.86
C LYS A 113 0.75 7.39 3.47
N THR A 114 1.57 6.34 3.41
CA THR A 114 1.15 4.96 3.08
C THR A 114 1.34 3.93 4.20
N ALA A 115 1.62 4.39 5.43
CA ALA A 115 1.68 3.51 6.60
C ALA A 115 0.42 2.63 6.71
N GLY A 116 0.54 1.39 7.15
CA GLY A 116 -0.64 0.51 7.29
C GLY A 116 -1.33 0.09 5.98
N ALA A 117 -0.70 0.27 4.82
CA ALA A 117 -1.20 -0.17 3.52
C ALA A 117 -0.17 -0.98 2.73
N VAL A 118 -0.66 -1.83 1.83
CA VAL A 118 0.18 -2.66 0.95
C VAL A 118 -0.12 -2.36 -0.52
N TYR A 119 0.93 -2.32 -1.34
CA TYR A 119 0.80 -2.11 -2.77
C TYR A 119 0.41 -3.43 -3.43
N LEU A 120 -0.83 -3.56 -3.92
CA LEU A 120 -1.32 -4.79 -4.54
C LEU A 120 -1.19 -4.80 -6.07
N GLN A 121 -1.16 -3.64 -6.70
CA GLN A 121 -1.07 -3.52 -8.15
C GLN A 121 -0.33 -2.24 -8.53
N GLU A 122 0.64 -2.36 -9.43
CA GLU A 122 1.25 -1.22 -10.12
C GLU A 122 0.47 -0.98 -11.42
N GLY A 123 -0.06 0.23 -11.58
CA GLY A 123 -0.93 0.62 -12.68
C GLY A 123 -0.20 1.21 -13.90
N GLY A 124 1.14 1.26 -13.88
CA GLY A 124 1.94 2.06 -14.79
C GLY A 124 1.98 3.53 -14.36
N CYS A 125 2.93 4.30 -14.94
CA CYS A 125 3.07 5.75 -14.70
C CYS A 125 3.22 6.16 -13.22
N GLY A 126 3.68 5.25 -12.36
CA GLY A 126 3.82 5.50 -10.92
C GLY A 126 2.52 5.41 -10.12
N PHE A 127 1.43 4.98 -10.76
CA PHE A 127 0.17 4.72 -10.07
C PHE A 127 0.19 3.37 -9.40
N SER A 128 -0.43 3.28 -8.23
CA SER A 128 -0.61 2.00 -7.55
C SER A 128 -1.97 1.88 -6.89
N THR A 129 -2.47 0.67 -6.80
CA THR A 129 -3.63 0.36 -5.96
C THR A 129 -3.16 -0.22 -4.63
N LEU A 130 -3.64 0.37 -3.55
CA LEU A 130 -3.33 0.00 -2.18
C LEU A 130 -4.47 -0.80 -1.55
N LEU A 131 -4.13 -1.79 -0.73
CA LEU A 131 -5.04 -2.39 0.25
C LEU A 131 -4.64 -1.92 1.64
N VAL A 132 -5.58 -1.31 2.37
CA VAL A 132 -5.33 -0.91 3.76
C VAL A 132 -5.43 -2.13 4.67
N VAL A 133 -4.41 -2.37 5.48
CA VAL A 133 -4.31 -3.54 6.37
C VAL A 133 -4.36 -3.18 7.86
N ALA A 134 -4.13 -1.92 8.23
CA ALA A 134 -4.15 -1.43 9.61
C ALA A 134 -4.91 -0.09 9.75
N GLY A 135 -5.56 0.10 10.90
CA GLY A 135 -6.31 1.32 11.23
C GLY A 135 -7.79 1.33 10.80
N PRO A 136 -8.46 2.49 10.87
CA PRO A 136 -9.92 2.61 10.65
C PRO A 136 -10.41 2.25 9.25
N HIS A 137 -9.55 2.41 8.23
CA HIS A 137 -9.86 2.14 6.82
C HIS A 137 -9.52 0.70 6.41
N ARG A 138 -9.23 -0.19 7.36
CA ARG A 138 -8.79 -1.56 7.09
C ARG A 138 -9.75 -2.33 6.17
N GLY A 139 -9.21 -2.86 5.08
CA GLY A 139 -9.91 -3.59 4.03
C GLY A 139 -10.39 -2.73 2.87
N GLU A 140 -10.37 -1.41 3.02
CA GLU A 140 -10.68 -0.49 1.91
C GLU A 140 -9.54 -0.48 0.89
N MET A 141 -9.93 -0.29 -0.37
CA MET A 141 -9.02 -0.13 -1.49
C MET A 141 -8.80 1.36 -1.78
N TRP A 142 -7.56 1.73 -2.02
CA TRP A 142 -7.15 3.10 -2.26
C TRP A 142 -6.28 3.20 -3.51
N PHE A 143 -6.24 4.38 -4.10
CA PHE A 143 -5.43 4.72 -5.25
C PHE A 143 -4.31 5.66 -4.81
N ASP A 144 -3.07 5.25 -5.01
CA ASP A 144 -1.90 6.11 -4.88
C ASP A 144 -1.66 6.82 -6.22
N GLY A 145 -2.06 8.09 -6.27
CA GLY A 145 -1.94 8.99 -7.40
C GLY A 145 -0.77 9.97 -7.29
N ARG A 146 0.09 9.83 -6.27
CA ARG A 146 1.08 10.86 -5.93
C ARG A 146 2.05 11.17 -7.06
N ALA A 147 2.35 10.20 -7.93
CA ALA A 147 3.20 10.43 -9.09
C ALA A 147 2.69 11.50 -10.09
N THR A 148 1.40 11.89 -10.04
CA THR A 148 0.84 12.88 -10.98
C THR A 148 -0.05 13.94 -10.36
N CYS A 149 -0.76 13.62 -9.27
CA CYS A 149 -1.70 14.55 -8.64
C CYS A 149 -1.40 14.79 -7.16
N ASP A 150 -0.30 14.27 -6.63
CA ASP A 150 0.11 14.39 -5.22
C ASP A 150 -0.96 13.93 -4.22
N GLN A 151 -1.85 13.02 -4.64
CA GLN A 151 -2.99 12.57 -3.84
C GLN A 151 -3.05 11.06 -3.68
N ILE A 152 -3.48 10.64 -2.48
CA ILE A 152 -3.93 9.29 -2.19
C ILE A 152 -5.44 9.34 -1.98
N LEU A 153 -6.20 8.61 -2.79
CA LEU A 153 -7.65 8.72 -2.87
C LEU A 153 -8.32 7.38 -2.55
N PRO A 154 -9.42 7.36 -1.77
CA PRO A 154 -10.16 6.13 -1.58
C PRO A 154 -10.82 5.72 -2.90
N LEU A 155 -10.77 4.43 -3.25
CA LEU A 155 -11.60 3.94 -4.35
C LEU A 155 -13.05 3.95 -3.91
N ARG A 156 -13.90 4.64 -4.67
CA ARG A 156 -15.32 4.81 -4.37
C ARG A 156 -16.18 4.24 -5.48
N ARG A 157 -17.31 3.66 -5.10
CA ARG A 157 -18.38 3.29 -6.04
C ARG A 157 -19.71 3.76 -5.49
N ALA A 158 -20.42 4.61 -6.23
CA ALA A 158 -21.68 5.21 -5.76
C ALA A 158 -21.55 5.85 -4.35
N GLY A 159 -20.42 6.54 -4.09
CA GLY A 159 -20.14 7.24 -2.82
C GLY A 159 -19.62 6.39 -1.66
N ARG A 160 -19.70 5.06 -1.73
CA ARG A 160 -19.18 4.16 -0.67
C ARG A 160 -17.75 3.68 -0.96
N PRO A 161 -16.95 3.37 0.08
CA PRO A 161 -15.64 2.74 -0.10
C PRO A 161 -15.77 1.41 -0.83
N VAL A 162 -14.80 1.12 -1.69
CA VAL A 162 -14.62 -0.17 -2.33
C VAL A 162 -13.73 -1.03 -1.45
N PHE A 163 -14.14 -2.28 -1.24
CA PHE A 163 -13.37 -3.30 -0.54
C PHE A 163 -12.80 -4.33 -1.52
N PHE A 164 -11.84 -5.13 -1.06
CA PHE A 164 -11.08 -6.05 -1.89
C PHE A 164 -11.94 -6.96 -2.78
N ALA A 165 -12.98 -7.61 -2.25
CA ALA A 165 -13.79 -8.55 -3.02
C ALA A 165 -14.60 -7.85 -4.13
N GLU A 166 -15.04 -6.62 -3.90
CA GLU A 166 -15.71 -5.81 -4.91
C GLU A 166 -14.72 -5.34 -5.98
N TRP A 167 -13.53 -4.88 -5.57
CA TRP A 167 -12.48 -4.47 -6.49
C TRP A 167 -12.05 -5.59 -7.45
N VAL A 168 -11.90 -6.83 -6.94
CA VAL A 168 -11.63 -8.01 -7.77
C VAL A 168 -12.76 -8.25 -8.77
N LYS A 169 -14.04 -8.19 -8.34
CA LYS A 169 -15.20 -8.37 -9.23
C LYS A 169 -15.30 -7.33 -10.33
N LEU A 170 -14.77 -6.13 -10.10
CA LEU A 170 -14.76 -5.03 -11.06
C LEU A 170 -13.60 -5.10 -12.05
N GLY A 171 -12.87 -6.23 -12.07
CA GLY A 171 -11.79 -6.46 -13.01
C GLY A 171 -10.49 -5.74 -12.64
N MET A 172 -10.38 -5.25 -11.39
CA MET A 172 -9.12 -4.70 -10.86
C MET A 172 -8.55 -3.56 -11.74
N SER A 173 -9.45 -2.78 -12.35
CA SER A 173 -9.11 -1.64 -13.20
C SER A 173 -9.82 -0.36 -12.75
N LEU A 174 -10.23 -0.30 -11.49
CA LEU A 174 -10.93 0.85 -10.95
C LEU A 174 -9.99 2.05 -10.81
N THR A 175 -10.33 3.12 -11.51
CA THR A 175 -9.77 4.44 -11.28
C THR A 175 -10.67 5.22 -10.32
N PRO A 176 -10.13 6.16 -9.53
CA PRO A 176 -10.91 6.93 -8.56
C PRO A 176 -11.85 7.99 -9.18
N TRP A 177 -11.86 8.15 -10.51
CA TRP A 177 -12.68 9.11 -11.27
C TRP A 177 -13.77 8.44 -12.11
#